data_AF-G2G2A5-F1
#
_entry.id   AF-G2G2A5-F1
#
_cell.length_a   1.000
_cell.length_b   1.000
_cell.length_c   1.000
_cell.angle_alpha   90.00
_cell.angle_beta   90.00
_cell.angle_gamma   90.00
#
_symmetry.space_group_name_H-M   'P 1'
#
loop_
_entity.id
_entity.type
_entity.pdbx_description
1 polymer ?
#
loop_
_entity_poly.entity_id
_entity_poly.type
_entity_poly.pdbx_seq_one_letter_code
_entity_poly.pdbx_strand_id
1 'polypeptide(L)'
;MLPEKGSNKPCVLICVSPHFGWEKKIREVQAGMEEEGIPCLVVQAEEFDAVALAYQGAIASKLGVGLGIGAESLCIHYHKLPAEHPLFALNVPGTSAQWRYFGYNAARLVKGIPFKVQPTEELVQQQMDSKALYDLIYGIVQKVLRETGPRP
;
A
#
# COMPACT_ATOMS: atom_id res chain seq x y z
N MET A 1 14.97 -3.30 20.35
CA MET A 1 15.15 -4.70 20.81
C MET A 1 14.10 -5.56 20.11
N LEU A 2 14.52 -6.46 19.21
CA LEU A 2 13.60 -7.38 18.52
C LEU A 2 12.90 -8.27 19.56
N PRO A 3 11.62 -8.63 19.37
CA PRO A 3 10.91 -9.41 20.37
C PRO A 3 11.60 -10.75 20.62
N GLU A 4 11.87 -11.04 21.89
CA GLU A 4 12.28 -12.35 22.40
C GLU A 4 11.27 -13.42 21.92
N LYS A 5 11.76 -14.62 21.60
CA LYS A 5 10.98 -15.80 21.19
C LYS A 5 10.03 -16.26 22.32
N GLY A 6 8.96 -15.51 22.56
CA GLY A 6 8.01 -15.75 23.66
C GLY A 6 6.53 -15.59 23.30
N SER A 7 6.19 -14.95 22.18
CA SER A 7 4.82 -14.98 21.64
C SER A 7 4.67 -16.15 20.66
N ASN A 8 3.82 -17.12 21.00
CA ASN A 8 3.63 -18.32 20.18
C ASN A 8 2.79 -18.04 18.90
N LYS A 9 2.19 -16.85 18.75
CA LYS A 9 1.41 -16.49 17.57
C LYS A 9 2.34 -15.95 16.48
N PRO A 10 2.41 -16.58 15.28
CA PRO A 10 3.13 -16.03 14.15
C PRO A 10 2.58 -14.64 13.79
N CYS A 11 3.45 -13.65 13.57
CA CYS A 11 3.08 -12.29 13.20
C CYS A 11 4.05 -11.68 12.18
N VAL A 12 3.57 -10.70 11.43
CA VAL A 12 4.41 -9.84 10.57
C VAL A 12 5.09 -8.79 11.42
N LEU A 13 6.36 -8.51 11.15
CA LEU A 13 7.09 -7.44 11.84
C LEU A 13 7.05 -6.15 11.02
N ILE A 14 6.67 -5.06 11.68
CA ILE A 14 6.70 -3.70 11.15
C ILE A 14 7.89 -3.00 11.81
N CYS A 15 9.00 -2.93 11.10
CA CYS A 15 10.22 -2.26 11.54
C CYS A 15 10.17 -0.79 11.11
N VAL A 16 10.49 0.12 12.03
CA VAL A 16 10.38 1.55 11.78
C VAL A 16 11.52 2.34 12.41
N SER A 17 12.05 3.29 11.64
CA SER A 17 12.91 4.36 12.16
C SER A 17 12.04 5.48 12.75
N PRO A 18 12.28 5.97 13.98
CA PRO A 18 11.61 7.17 14.49
C PRO A 18 11.76 8.38 13.55
N HIS A 19 10.65 8.99 13.17
CA HIS A 19 10.61 10.22 12.34
C HIS A 19 9.26 10.94 12.51
N PHE A 20 9.17 12.19 12.07
CA PHE A 20 7.92 12.95 12.16
C PHE A 20 6.78 12.26 11.41
N GLY A 21 5.66 12.00 12.11
CA GLY A 21 4.44 11.43 11.50
C GLY A 21 4.45 9.91 11.30
N TRP A 22 5.47 9.19 11.75
CA TRP A 22 5.55 7.72 11.72
C TRP A 22 4.36 7.01 12.40
N GLU A 23 3.76 7.59 13.45
CA GLU A 23 2.62 6.97 14.15
C GLU A 23 1.41 6.85 13.22
N LYS A 24 1.21 7.86 12.37
CA LYS A 24 0.12 7.85 11.38
C LYS A 24 0.36 6.75 10.35
N LYS A 25 1.60 6.58 9.88
CA LYS A 25 1.96 5.51 8.94
C LYS A 25 1.72 4.13 9.56
N ILE A 26 2.21 3.91 10.77
CA ILE A 26 2.02 2.68 11.53
C ILE A 26 0.54 2.36 11.66
N ARG A 27 -0.27 3.34 12.09
CA ARG A 27 -1.72 3.16 12.25
C ARG A 27 -2.39 2.68 10.95
N GLU A 28 -2.08 3.31 9.82
CA GLU A 28 -2.69 2.94 8.54
C GLU A 28 -2.23 1.55 8.08
N VAL A 29 -0.95 1.24 8.21
CA VAL A 29 -0.40 -0.10 7.89
C VAL A 29 -1.06 -1.17 8.76
N GLN A 30 -1.18 -0.93 10.07
CA GLN A 30 -1.84 -1.86 11.00
C GLN A 30 -3.31 -2.07 10.65
N ALA A 31 -4.06 -1.01 10.30
CA ALA A 31 -5.43 -1.14 9.84
C ALA A 31 -5.54 -2.05 8.61
N GLY A 32 -4.64 -1.90 7.64
CA GLY A 32 -4.60 -2.78 6.46
C GLY A 32 -4.31 -4.25 6.81
N MET A 33 -3.42 -4.49 7.78
CA MET A 33 -3.14 -5.84 8.29
C MET A 33 -4.35 -6.45 9.02
N GLU A 34 -5.02 -5.65 9.87
CA GLU A 34 -6.17 -6.04 10.68
C GLU A 34 -7.38 -6.42 9.82
N GLU A 35 -7.70 -5.62 8.81
CA GLU A 35 -8.79 -5.89 7.86
C GLU A 35 -8.61 -7.20 7.08
N GLU A 36 -7.37 -7.65 6.88
CA GLU A 36 -7.05 -8.93 6.24
C GLU A 36 -6.85 -10.07 7.26
N GLY A 37 -6.97 -9.78 8.56
CA GLY A 37 -6.93 -10.73 9.67
C GLY A 37 -5.54 -11.24 10.04
N ILE A 38 -4.47 -10.54 9.66
CA ILE A 38 -3.09 -10.98 9.90
C ILE A 38 -2.46 -10.19 11.06
N PRO A 39 -2.00 -10.86 12.13
CA PRO A 39 -1.38 -10.20 13.26
C PRO A 39 -0.04 -9.55 12.86
N CYS A 40 0.24 -8.38 13.42
CA CYS A 40 1.49 -7.67 13.24
C CYS A 40 2.04 -7.15 14.56
N LEU A 41 3.35 -6.88 14.61
CA LEU A 41 4.03 -6.29 15.75
C LEU A 41 4.98 -5.19 15.27
N VAL A 42 4.97 -4.05 15.95
CA VAL A 42 5.80 -2.89 15.62
C VAL A 42 7.11 -2.96 16.41
N VAL A 43 8.23 -2.78 15.72
CA VAL A 43 9.57 -2.75 16.29
C VAL A 43 10.27 -1.47 15.85
N GLN A 44 10.77 -0.71 16.81
CA GLN A 44 11.65 0.42 16.52
C GLN A 44 13.08 -0.08 16.30
N ALA A 45 13.76 0.49 15.31
CA ALA A 45 15.14 0.17 14.96
C ALA A 45 15.95 1.43 14.67
N GLU A 46 17.27 1.31 14.78
CA GLU A 46 18.25 2.38 14.50
C GLU A 46 18.67 2.42 13.01
N GLU A 47 18.03 1.61 12.17
CA GLU A 47 18.21 1.60 10.72
C GLU A 47 17.26 2.61 10.07
N PHE A 48 17.73 3.34 9.05
CA PHE A 48 17.00 4.41 8.37
C PHE A 48 16.47 4.00 7.00
N ASP A 49 17.10 3.00 6.37
CA ASP A 49 16.65 2.48 5.08
C ASP A 49 15.42 1.56 5.27
N ALA A 50 14.31 1.94 4.64
CA ALA A 50 13.08 1.17 4.67
C ALA A 50 13.24 -0.23 4.07
N VAL A 51 14.15 -0.43 3.10
CA VAL A 51 14.42 -1.76 2.53
C VAL A 51 15.12 -2.64 3.57
N ALA A 52 16.21 -2.15 4.16
CA ALA A 52 16.92 -2.85 5.23
C ALA A 52 16.01 -3.16 6.42
N LEU A 53 15.18 -2.20 6.86
CA LEU A 53 14.17 -2.41 7.91
C LEU A 53 13.19 -3.55 7.55
N ALA A 54 12.65 -3.53 6.33
CA ALA A 54 11.69 -4.54 5.88
C ALA A 54 12.33 -5.93 5.81
N TYR A 55 13.58 -6.02 5.33
CA TYR A 55 14.32 -7.27 5.28
C TYR A 55 14.61 -7.82 6.69
N GLN A 56 15.07 -6.99 7.62
CA GLN A 56 15.26 -7.37 9.02
C GLN A 56 13.97 -7.93 9.63
N GLY A 57 12.84 -7.25 9.39
CA GLY A 57 11.52 -7.71 9.81
C GLY A 57 11.13 -9.06 9.18
N ALA A 58 11.42 -9.26 7.89
CA ALA A 58 11.10 -10.49 7.19
C ALA A 58 11.89 -11.69 7.68
N ILE A 59 13.18 -11.50 8.00
CA ILE A 59 14.05 -12.55 8.56
C ILE A 59 13.63 -12.91 9.99
N ALA A 60 13.25 -11.93 10.80
CA ALA A 60 12.85 -12.18 12.19
C ALA A 60 11.39 -12.66 12.34
N SER A 61 10.52 -12.37 11.37
CA SER A 61 9.12 -12.82 11.37
C SER A 61 9.00 -14.32 11.10
N LYS A 62 8.22 -15.03 11.94
CA LYS A 62 7.85 -16.43 11.67
C LYS A 62 7.01 -16.62 10.40
N LEU A 63 6.39 -15.55 9.90
CA LEU A 63 5.62 -15.54 8.65
C LEU A 63 6.49 -15.21 7.43
N GLY A 64 7.76 -14.84 7.64
CA GLY A 64 8.70 -14.56 6.57
C GLY A 64 8.41 -13.27 5.79
N VAL A 65 7.56 -12.39 6.34
CA VAL A 65 7.16 -11.11 5.77
C VAL A 65 7.50 -10.00 6.75
N GLY A 66 8.10 -8.92 6.23
CA GLY A 66 8.45 -7.74 6.99
C GLY A 66 8.02 -6.46 6.29
N LEU A 67 7.68 -5.46 7.08
CA LEU A 67 7.39 -4.10 6.63
C LEU A 67 8.45 -3.17 7.19
N GLY A 68 8.98 -2.28 6.34
CA GLY A 68 9.95 -1.27 6.74
C GLY A 68 9.38 0.12 6.50
N ILE A 69 9.36 0.96 7.53
CA ILE A 69 8.82 2.31 7.47
C ILE A 69 9.96 3.32 7.70
N GLY A 70 10.27 4.08 6.65
CA GLY A 70 11.21 5.22 6.69
C GLY A 70 10.48 6.56 6.63
N ALA A 71 11.25 7.66 6.67
CA ALA A 71 10.72 9.02 6.68
C ALA A 71 9.89 9.37 5.44
N GLU A 72 10.34 8.92 4.27
CA GLU A 72 9.64 9.13 2.98
C GLU A 72 9.48 7.82 2.20
N SER A 73 9.60 6.70 2.90
CA SER A 73 9.59 5.39 2.27
C SER A 73 8.84 4.33 3.08
N LEU A 74 8.33 3.34 2.37
CA LEU A 74 7.61 2.20 2.92
C LEU A 74 7.85 0.99 2.04
N CYS A 75 8.25 -0.14 2.64
CA CYS A 75 8.60 -1.36 1.90
C CYS A 75 7.94 -2.61 2.48
N ILE A 76 7.62 -3.57 1.63
CA ILE A 76 7.26 -4.95 2.00
C ILE A 76 8.37 -5.87 1.51
N HIS A 77 8.92 -6.71 2.39
CA HIS A 77 9.92 -7.70 2.04
C HIS A 77 9.43 -9.11 2.31
N TYR A 78 9.89 -10.05 1.49
CA TYR A 78 9.76 -11.48 1.70
C TYR A 78 11.14 -12.10 1.92
N HIS A 79 11.33 -12.91 2.94
CA HIS A 79 12.64 -13.44 3.37
C HIS A 79 13.41 -14.24 2.29
N LYS A 80 12.74 -14.75 1.25
CA LYS A 80 13.40 -15.50 0.16
C LYS A 80 13.92 -14.61 -0.98
N LEU A 81 13.60 -13.32 -0.94
CA LEU A 81 14.15 -12.37 -1.91
C LEU A 81 15.53 -11.88 -1.43
N PRO A 82 16.42 -11.47 -2.34
CA PRO A 82 17.66 -10.78 -1.98
C PRO A 82 17.36 -9.54 -1.12
N ALA A 83 18.25 -9.21 -0.18
CA ALA A 83 18.02 -8.18 0.84
C ALA A 83 17.74 -6.78 0.25
N GLU A 84 18.27 -6.51 -0.94
CA GLU A 84 18.17 -5.24 -1.64
C GLU A 84 16.94 -5.18 -2.57
N HIS A 85 16.19 -6.28 -2.70
CA HIS A 85 15.09 -6.44 -3.65
C HIS A 85 13.77 -6.69 -2.90
N PRO A 86 13.15 -5.63 -2.35
CA PRO A 86 11.85 -5.76 -1.71
C PRO A 86 10.77 -6.13 -2.73
N LEU A 87 9.69 -6.73 -2.26
CA LEU A 87 8.56 -7.11 -3.12
C LEU A 87 7.74 -5.88 -3.54
N PHE A 88 7.56 -4.95 -2.60
CA PHE A 88 6.90 -3.66 -2.84
C PHE A 88 7.73 -2.56 -2.21
N ALA A 89 7.86 -1.44 -2.92
CA ALA A 89 8.54 -0.25 -2.43
C ALA A 89 7.74 1.00 -2.80
N LEU A 90 7.64 1.91 -1.85
CA LEU A 90 7.22 3.29 -2.03
C LEU A 90 8.40 4.15 -1.60
N ASN A 91 8.97 4.90 -2.54
CA ASN A 91 10.19 5.70 -2.34
C ASN A 91 9.91 7.22 -2.35
N VAL A 92 8.66 7.58 -2.14
CA VAL A 92 8.16 8.96 -2.09
C VAL A 92 7.18 9.11 -0.93
N PRO A 93 6.94 10.33 -0.42
CA PRO A 93 5.89 10.57 0.56
C PRO A 93 4.57 9.93 0.14
N GLY A 94 4.04 9.05 0.98
CA GLY A 94 2.79 8.36 0.71
C GLY A 94 1.56 9.04 1.31
N THR A 95 0.38 8.67 0.81
CA THR A 95 -0.90 9.02 1.44
C THR A 95 -1.34 7.95 2.45
N SER A 96 -2.29 8.30 3.33
CA SER A 96 -2.88 7.32 4.26
C SER A 96 -3.44 6.08 3.54
N ALA A 97 -4.05 6.27 2.37
CA ALA A 97 -4.60 5.17 1.58
C ALA A 97 -3.50 4.24 1.04
N GLN A 98 -2.37 4.80 0.61
CA GLN A 98 -1.21 4.00 0.16
C GLN A 98 -0.60 3.24 1.33
N TRP A 99 -0.45 3.85 2.51
CA TRP A 99 0.08 3.14 3.68
C TRP A 99 -0.82 1.97 4.11
N ARG A 100 -2.14 2.18 4.12
CA ARG A 100 -3.10 1.10 4.40
C ARG A 100 -3.05 0.00 3.34
N TYR A 101 -2.90 0.39 2.07
CA TYR A 101 -2.71 -0.54 0.96
C TYR A 101 -1.48 -1.45 1.14
N PHE A 102 -0.37 -0.91 1.65
CA PHE A 102 0.80 -1.72 2.02
C PHE A 102 0.48 -2.73 3.12
N GLY A 103 -0.30 -2.34 4.13
CA GLY A 103 -0.84 -3.26 5.14
C GLY A 103 -1.64 -4.40 4.51
N TYR A 104 -2.58 -4.10 3.60
CA TYR A 104 -3.35 -5.14 2.91
C TYR A 104 -2.44 -6.13 2.19
N ASN A 105 -1.49 -5.64 1.40
CA ASN A 105 -0.68 -6.50 0.56
C ASN A 105 0.36 -7.31 1.34
N ALA A 106 0.87 -6.80 2.45
CA ALA A 106 1.71 -7.59 3.35
C ALA A 106 0.91 -8.76 3.95
N ALA A 107 -0.34 -8.53 4.36
CA ALA A 107 -1.23 -9.58 4.84
C ALA A 107 -1.60 -10.59 3.73
N ARG A 108 -1.87 -10.12 2.51
CA ARG A 108 -2.20 -10.99 1.37
C ARG A 108 -1.01 -11.82 0.90
N LEU A 109 0.21 -11.30 1.04
CA LEU A 109 1.45 -12.06 0.83
C LEU A 109 1.53 -13.25 1.79
N VAL A 110 1.25 -13.04 3.09
CA VAL A 110 1.19 -14.12 4.08
C VAL A 110 0.15 -15.17 3.70
N LYS A 111 -1.03 -14.73 3.24
CA LYS A 111 -2.14 -15.62 2.86
C LYS A 111 -1.94 -16.34 1.51
N GLY A 112 -0.99 -15.88 0.68
CA GLY A 112 -0.78 -16.42 -0.67
C GLY A 112 -1.93 -16.14 -1.63
N ILE A 113 -2.61 -15.00 -1.49
CA ILE A 113 -3.72 -14.59 -2.39
C ILE A 113 -3.34 -13.37 -3.23
N PRO A 114 -3.99 -13.14 -4.40
CA PRO A 114 -3.58 -12.08 -5.34
C PRO A 114 -3.54 -10.70 -4.68
N PHE A 115 -2.56 -9.85 -4.99
CA PHE A 115 -2.46 -8.52 -4.38
C PHE A 115 -3.62 -7.61 -4.80
N LYS A 116 -3.99 -6.66 -3.92
CA LYS A 116 -4.83 -5.54 -4.32
C LYS A 116 -4.03 -4.66 -5.30
N VAL A 117 -4.72 -3.98 -6.20
CA VAL A 117 -4.11 -2.97 -7.07
C VAL A 117 -3.95 -1.68 -6.26
N GLN A 118 -2.85 -0.98 -6.48
CA GLN A 118 -2.58 0.28 -5.80
C GLN A 118 -3.72 1.26 -6.07
N PRO A 119 -4.16 2.04 -5.07
CA PRO A 119 -5.01 3.18 -5.35
C PRO A 119 -4.19 4.18 -6.17
N THR A 120 -4.35 4.18 -7.49
CA THR A 120 -3.85 5.23 -8.37
C THR A 120 -4.89 6.33 -8.49
N GLU A 121 -4.44 7.59 -8.38
CA GLU A 121 -5.23 8.78 -8.73
C GLU A 121 -5.71 8.72 -10.20
N GLU A 122 -5.05 7.90 -11.04
CA GLU A 122 -5.44 7.63 -12.43
C GLU A 122 -6.87 7.09 -12.57
N LEU A 123 -7.39 6.33 -11.60
CA LEU A 123 -8.79 5.89 -11.65
C LEU A 123 -9.76 7.07 -11.46
N VAL A 124 -9.37 8.09 -10.70
CA VAL A 124 -10.15 9.33 -10.55
C VAL A 124 -10.05 10.16 -11.83
N GLN A 125 -8.86 10.26 -12.43
CA GLN A 125 -8.65 10.98 -13.68
C GLN A 125 -9.39 10.33 -14.86
N GLN A 126 -9.37 9.00 -14.99
CA GLN A 126 -10.12 8.26 -16.01
C GLN A 126 -11.63 8.41 -15.84
N GLN A 127 -12.12 8.50 -14.60
CA GLN A 127 -13.53 8.71 -14.31
C GLN A 127 -13.96 10.16 -14.60
N MET A 128 -13.08 11.15 -14.37
CA MET A 128 -13.31 12.55 -14.72
C MET A 128 -13.21 12.81 -16.23
N ASP A 129 -12.24 12.20 -16.91
CA ASP A 129 -12.04 12.31 -18.36
C ASP A 129 -13.19 11.62 -19.13
N SER A 130 -13.65 10.47 -18.63
CA SER A 130 -14.84 9.78 -19.16
C SER A 130 -16.12 10.62 -19.01
N LYS A 131 -16.28 11.32 -17.87
CA LYS A 131 -17.44 12.21 -17.68
C LYS A 131 -17.38 13.43 -18.60
N ALA A 132 -16.23 14.08 -18.71
CA ALA A 132 -16.06 15.24 -19.60
C ALA A 132 -16.26 14.85 -21.07
N LEU A 133 -15.75 13.68 -21.49
CA LEU A 133 -15.96 13.12 -22.82
C LEU A 133 -17.43 12.77 -23.06
N TYR A 134 -18.12 12.15 -22.10
CA TYR A 134 -19.55 11.88 -22.17
C TYR A 134 -20.36 13.16 -22.34
N ASP A 135 -20.09 14.19 -21.52
CA ASP A 135 -20.78 15.48 -21.57
C ASP A 135 -20.57 16.17 -22.94
N LEU A 136 -19.35 16.09 -23.50
CA LEU A 136 -19.02 16.60 -24.82
C LEU A 136 -19.75 15.84 -25.94
N ILE A 137 -19.66 14.50 -25.95
CA ILE A 137 -20.34 13.64 -26.94
C ILE A 137 -21.85 13.86 -26.89
N TYR A 138 -22.42 13.90 -25.68
CA TYR A 138 -23.84 14.14 -25.48
C TYR A 138 -24.27 15.51 -26.04
N GLY A 139 -23.49 16.56 -25.79
CA GLY A 139 -23.73 17.90 -26.35
C GLY A 139 -23.70 17.91 -27.88
N ILE A 140 -22.74 17.22 -28.49
CA ILE A 140 -22.63 17.09 -29.95
C ILE A 140 -23.84 16.36 -30.52
N VAL A 141 -24.20 15.21 -29.94
CA VAL A 141 -25.34 14.39 -30.39
C VAL A 141 -26.64 15.20 -30.29
N GLN A 142 -26.87 15.92 -29.19
CA GLN A 142 -28.07 16.76 -29.03
C GLN A 142 -28.13 17.89 -30.06
N LYS A 143 -26.99 18.49 -30.40
CA LYS A 143 -26.93 19.54 -31.42
C LYS A 143 -27.24 18.99 -32.80
N VAL A 144 -26.63 17.86 -33.18
CA VAL A 144 -26.90 17.19 -34.46
C VAL A 144 -28.38 16.82 -34.56
N LEU A 145 -28.98 16.22 -33.53
CA LEU A 145 -30.39 15.85 -33.53
C LEU A 145 -31.35 17.05 -33.69
N ARG A 146 -30.96 18.23 -33.20
CA ARG A 146 -31.72 19.48 -33.41
C ARG A 146 -31.56 20.03 -34.82
N GLU A 147 -30.40 19.87 -35.43
CA GLU A 147 -30.08 20.35 -36.78
C GLU A 147 -30.59 19.39 -37.88
N THR A 148 -30.73 18.10 -37.57
CA THR A 148 -31.26 17.07 -38.47
C THR A 148 -32.73 16.72 -38.23
N GLY A 149 -33.42 17.45 -37.33
CA GLY A 149 -34.87 17.31 -37.16
C GLY A 149 -35.61 17.65 -38.45
N PRO A 150 -36.75 17.00 -38.77
CA PRO A 150 -37.48 17.29 -39.99
C PRO A 150 -37.89 18.77 -39.99
N ARG A 151 -37.59 19.49 -41.08
CA ARG A 151 -38.14 20.83 -41.29
C ARG A 151 -39.66 20.70 -41.43
N PRO A 152 -40.43 21.61 -40.81
CA PRO A 152 -41.89 21.62 -40.93
C PRO A 152 -42.35 21.77 -42.38
#